data_AF-A0A4V6Q2I6-F1
#
_entry.id   AF-A0A4V6Q2I6-F1
#
_cell.length_a   1.000
_cell.length_b   1.000
_cell.length_c   1.000
_cell.angle_alpha   90.00
_cell.angle_beta   90.00
_cell.angle_gamma   90.00
#
_symmetry.space_group_name_H-M   'P 1'
#
loop_
_entity.id
_entity.type
_entity.pdbx_description
1 polymer ?
#
loop_
_entity_poly.entity_id
_entity_poly.type
_entity_poly.pdbx_seq_one_letter_code
_entity_poly.pdbx_strand_id
1 'polypeptide(L)' 'MTHPTDETETPLPELHRPVRSDHPVLAAVLAELSARDGETTVVAYYEDAP' A
#
# COMPACT_ATOMS: atom_id res chain seq x y z
N MET A 1 -2.93 9.36 -27.77
CA MET A 1 -3.91 9.92 -26.82
C MET A 1 -3.15 10.25 -25.56
N THR A 2 -2.78 11.52 -25.37
CA THR A 2 -2.17 12.01 -24.12
C THR A 2 -3.28 12.14 -23.09
N HIS A 3 -3.17 11.42 -21.97
CA HIS A 3 -4.08 11.58 -20.83
C HIS A 3 -4.05 13.07 -20.44
N PRO A 4 -5.21 13.74 -20.26
CA PRO A 4 -5.19 15.07 -19.67
C PRO A 4 -4.60 14.91 -18.28
N THR A 5 -3.45 15.54 -18.02
CA THR A 5 -2.91 15.67 -16.67
C THR A 5 -3.97 16.42 -15.90
N ASP A 6 -4.66 15.74 -15.00
CA ASP A 6 -5.63 16.37 -14.12
C ASP A 6 -4.84 17.26 -13.16
N GLU A 7 -4.66 18.53 -13.53
CA GLU A 7 -3.91 19.53 -12.77
C GLU A 7 -4.55 19.85 -11.41
N THR A 8 -5.62 19.14 -11.03
CA THR A 8 -6.31 19.22 -9.73
C THR A 8 -6.23 17.94 -8.89
N GLU A 9 -5.35 16.99 -9.22
CA GLU A 9 -5.10 15.84 -8.36
C GLU A 9 -4.54 16.29 -7.00
N THR A 10 -5.41 16.28 -5.99
CA THR A 10 -4.98 16.41 -4.61
C THR A 10 -4.11 15.20 -4.30
N PRO A 11 -2.83 15.38 -3.90
CA PRO A 11 -1.96 14.25 -3.62
C PRO A 11 -2.59 13.39 -2.53
N LEU A 12 -2.61 12.08 -2.75
CA LEU A 12 -3.07 11.14 -1.73
C LEU A 12 -2.23 11.33 -0.47
N PRO A 13 -2.85 11.29 0.72
CA PRO A 13 -2.12 11.40 1.97
C PRO A 13 -1.14 10.24 2.09
N GLU A 14 0.06 10.53 2.60
CA GLU A 14 1.05 9.50 2.89
C GLU A 14 0.49 8.55 3.95
N LEU A 15 0.41 7.26 3.61
CA LEU A 15 0.01 6.21 4.54
C LEU A 15 1.25 5.63 5.20
N HIS A 16 1.43 5.89 6.49
CA HIS A 16 2.48 5.25 7.26
C HIS A 16 2.07 3.84 7.67
N ARG A 17 2.93 2.87 7.41
CA ARG A 17 2.74 1.51 7.92
C ARG A 17 2.76 1.54 9.46
N PRO A 18 1.76 0.97 10.14
CA PRO A 18 1.82 0.84 11.59
C PRO A 18 2.94 -0.12 11.99
N VAL A 19 3.76 0.30 12.96
CA VAL A 19 4.93 -0.45 13.43
C VAL A 19 4.55 -1.52 14.47
N ARG A 20 3.45 -1.32 15.20
CA ARG A 20 2.99 -2.21 16.28
C ARG A 20 1.48 -2.13 16.49
N SER A 21 0.92 -3.15 17.11
CA SER A 21 -0.47 -3.20 17.55
C SER A 21 -0.61 -4.06 18.81
N ASP A 22 -1.52 -3.69 19.72
CA ASP A 22 -1.87 -4.52 20.89
C ASP A 22 -2.90 -5.61 20.54
N HIS A 23 -3.46 -5.58 19.32
CA HIS A 23 -4.36 -6.61 18.84
C HIS A 23 -3.57 -7.84 18.38
N PRO A 24 -3.76 -9.03 18.97
CA PRO A 24 -2.84 -10.17 18.81
C PRO A 24 -2.70 -10.63 17.35
N VAL A 25 -3.82 -10.71 16.62
CA VAL A 25 -3.82 -11.10 15.20
C VAL A 25 -3.08 -10.07 14.34
N LEU A 26 -3.34 -8.78 14.57
CA LEU A 26 -2.70 -7.72 13.79
C LEU A 26 -1.21 -7.63 14.12
N ALA A 27 -0.82 -7.83 15.38
CA ALA A 27 0.57 -7.90 15.79
C ALA A 27 1.32 -9.02 15.08
N ALA A 28 0.72 -10.22 14.96
CA ALA A 28 1.32 -11.33 14.23
C ALA A 28 1.51 -11.01 12.74
N VAL A 29 0.48 -10.43 12.09
CA VAL A 29 0.57 -10.01 10.69
C VAL A 29 1.66 -8.95 10.49
N LEU A 30 1.74 -7.94 11.35
CA LEU A 30 2.77 -6.90 11.25
C LEU A 30 4.18 -7.46 11.47
N ALA A 31 4.36 -8.43 12.36
CA ALA A 31 5.63 -9.11 12.56
C ALA A 31 6.07 -9.92 11.33
N GLU A 32 5.14 -10.68 10.73
CA GLU A 32 5.39 -11.43 9.51
C GLU A 32 5.74 -10.51 8.33
N LEU A 33 5.00 -9.41 8.17
CA LEU A 33 5.27 -8.41 7.14
C LEU A 33 6.61 -7.71 7.33
N SER A 34 7.00 -7.41 8.58
CA SER A 34 8.30 -6.79 8.89
C SER A 34 9.47 -7.75 8.62
N ALA A 35 9.27 -9.06 8.82
CA ALA A 35 10.27 -10.06 8.49
C ALA A 35 10.51 -10.20 6.97
N ARG A 36 9.53 -9.78 6.16
CA ARG A 36 9.55 -9.84 4.68
C ARG A 36 9.87 -8.50 4.02
N ASP A 37 10.27 -7.46 4.76
CA ASP A 37 10.39 -6.08 4.26
C ASP A 37 11.51 -5.86 3.21
N GLY A 38 12.21 -6.93 2.78
CA GLY A 38 13.15 -6.92 1.66
C GLY A 38 12.74 -7.82 0.48
N GLU A 39 11.56 -8.46 0.56
CA GLU A 39 11.02 -9.32 -0.48
C GLU A 39 10.14 -8.48 -1.44
N THR A 40 10.27 -8.70 -2.75
CA THR A 40 9.60 -7.88 -3.77
C THR A 40 8.10 -7.85 -3.51
N THR A 41 7.56 -6.67 -3.18
CA THR A 41 6.12 -6.49 -2.99
C THR A 41 5.42 -6.67 -4.34
N VAL A 42 4.62 -7.73 -4.45
CA VAL A 42 3.80 -7.98 -5.64
C VAL A 42 2.58 -7.07 -5.58
N VAL A 43 2.64 -5.94 -6.28
CA VAL A 43 1.48 -5.07 -6.49
C VAL A 43 0.67 -5.65 -7.65
N ALA A 44 -0.56 -6.09 -7.38
CA ALA A 44 -1.47 -6.51 -8.44
C ALA A 44 -1.87 -5.28 -9.26
N TYR A 45 -1.52 -5.27 -10.54
CA TYR A 45 -2.02 -4.29 -11.48
C TYR A 45 -3.43 -4.70 -11.89
N TYR A 46 -4.42 -3.96 -11.40
CA TYR A 46 -5.80 -4.12 -11.85
C TYR A 46 -6.01 -3.24 -13.07
N GLU A 47 -6.30 -3.86 -14.21
CA GLU A 47 -6.81 -3.13 -15.38
C GLU A 47 -8.23 -2.66 -15.05
N ASP A 48 -8.57 -1.42 -15.40
CA ASP A 48 -9.94 -0.93 -15.27
C ASP A 48 -10.87 -1.80 -16.13
N ALA A 49 -11.81 -2.47 -15.47
CA ALA A 49 -12.80 -3.28 -16.16
C ALA A 49 -13.75 -2.36 -16.96
N PRO A 50 -14.18 -2.77 -18.17
CA PRO A 50 -14.95 -1.94 -19.10
C PRO A 50 -16.34 -1.52 -18.59
#